data_AF-A0A9D4MMH7-F1
#
_entry.id   AF-A0A9D4MMH7-F1
#
_cell.length_a   1.000
_cell.length_b   1.000
_cell.length_c   1.000
_cell.angle_alpha   90.00
_cell.angle_beta   90.00
_cell.angle_gamma   90.00
#
_symmetry.space_group_name_H-M   'P 1'
#
loop_
_entity.id
_entity.type
_entity.pdbx_description
1 polymer ?
#
loop_
_entity_poly.entity_id
_entity_poly.type
_entity_poly.pdbx_seq_one_letter_code
_entity_poly.pdbx_strand_id
1 'polypeptide(L)'
;MNAKLSRSFIDKNQTYITPQKNHNYREFDEVTVHGTLCAGVIAAEKGNDICLAGVAYNATLVALKVFSIEERYLEQGRWQGKHFNYDKVHLALEHERDEIDMFSCSFNVEEPFIRNELLTRSVLKEGVEKGRHGKGSIYVFSAGNSGDETWIHDRNLETFANSIFTLVFNSMGINGSRPTYIRKGACILAATVGDHKLLTGDPLTTTSYNDGCKAFSGTARAAEFIALMLEANRNLTWRDAAYIIAYTSSLDAAKHVTKRTNGAGLKFNAYFGFGLLNETAMVLKAKEWEMVPPLQNRTFSATMMISIRTVSC
;
A
#
# COMPACT_ATOMS: atom_id res chain seq x y z
N MET A 1 21.37 17.75 -0.94
CA MET A 1 22.00 16.45 -0.65
C MET A 1 22.15 16.25 0.85
N ASN A 2 21.03 16.02 1.53
CA ASN A 2 20.96 15.10 2.66
C ASN A 2 19.60 14.40 2.75
N ALA A 3 18.94 14.17 1.62
CA ALA A 3 18.26 12.89 1.44
C ALA A 3 19.36 11.82 1.29
N LYS A 4 19.80 11.23 2.41
CA LYS A 4 20.46 9.93 2.33
C LYS A 4 19.38 8.96 1.85
N LEU A 5 19.30 8.73 0.54
CA LEU A 5 18.81 7.45 0.00
C LEU A 5 19.78 6.38 0.53
N SER A 6 19.64 6.01 1.80
CA SER A 6 20.61 5.14 2.45
C SER A 6 20.33 3.71 2.04
N ARG A 7 21.34 3.13 1.38
CA ARG A 7 21.58 1.70 1.17
C ARG A 7 20.54 1.01 0.29
N SER A 8 20.86 0.98 -1.00
CA SER A 8 20.40 -0.07 -1.91
C SER A 8 20.87 -1.44 -1.40
N PHE A 9 19.96 -2.41 -1.25
CA PHE A 9 20.33 -3.83 -1.30
C PHE A 9 20.49 -4.17 -2.80
N ILE A 10 21.70 -4.41 -3.32
CA ILE A 10 22.50 -5.64 -3.29
C ILE A 10 21.68 -6.89 -3.63
N ASP A 11 21.40 -7.07 -4.92
CA ASP A 11 21.42 -8.41 -5.50
C ASP A 11 22.87 -8.94 -5.39
N LYS A 12 23.06 -10.22 -5.06
CA LYS A 12 24.35 -10.90 -5.10
C LYS A 12 25.03 -10.78 -6.49
N ASN A 13 24.28 -10.39 -7.52
CA ASN A 13 24.76 -10.15 -8.88
C ASN A 13 24.99 -8.67 -9.27
N GLN A 14 25.08 -7.73 -8.33
CA GLN A 14 25.56 -6.35 -8.58
C GLN A 14 24.81 -5.53 -9.66
N THR A 15 23.54 -5.81 -9.98
CA THR A 15 22.77 -4.94 -10.88
C THR A 15 22.13 -3.79 -10.11
N TYR A 16 22.95 -2.77 -9.84
CA TYR A 16 22.43 -1.42 -9.58
C TYR A 16 21.80 -0.90 -10.87
N ILE A 17 20.48 -0.71 -10.91
CA ILE A 17 19.90 0.28 -11.82
C ILE A 17 19.75 1.57 -11.04
N THR A 18 20.88 2.26 -10.82
CA THR A 18 20.85 3.71 -10.91
C THR A 18 20.39 4.07 -12.32
N PRO A 19 19.56 5.11 -12.51
CA PRO A 19 19.47 5.86 -13.74
C PRO A 19 20.85 6.08 -14.37
N GLN A 20 21.31 5.20 -15.26
CA GLN A 20 22.59 5.40 -15.93
C GLN A 20 22.37 6.44 -17.03
N LYS A 21 23.13 7.53 -16.94
CA LYS A 21 23.09 8.67 -17.87
C LYS A 21 23.40 8.29 -19.33
N ASN A 22 23.95 7.09 -19.58
CA ASN A 22 24.64 6.77 -20.83
C ASN A 22 24.14 5.50 -21.57
N HIS A 23 23.03 4.90 -21.18
CA HIS A 23 22.40 3.89 -22.03
C HIS A 23 21.20 4.52 -22.75
N ASN A 24 21.25 4.51 -24.08
CA ASN A 24 20.15 4.84 -24.99
C ASN A 24 19.00 3.82 -24.86
N TYR A 25 18.41 3.67 -23.68
CA TYR A 25 17.10 3.05 -23.53
C TYR A 25 16.07 4.04 -24.07
N ARG A 26 15.82 3.96 -25.38
CA ARG A 26 14.73 4.67 -26.08
C ARG A 26 13.35 4.05 -25.81
N GLU A 27 13.21 3.20 -24.81
CA GLU A 27 11.91 2.70 -24.34
C GLU A 27 11.74 3.03 -22.84
N PHE A 28 10.80 3.93 -22.61
CA PHE A 28 10.39 4.50 -21.35
C PHE A 28 9.72 3.44 -20.47
N ASP A 29 10.39 3.00 -19.40
CA ASP A 29 9.86 1.93 -18.54
C ASP A 29 8.95 2.47 -17.43
N GLU A 30 7.64 2.23 -17.57
CA GLU A 30 6.62 2.56 -16.57
C GLU A 30 6.89 1.93 -15.19
N VAL A 31 7.53 0.75 -15.13
CA VAL A 31 7.74 0.01 -13.87
C VAL A 31 8.80 0.67 -13.01
N THR A 32 9.93 1.05 -13.61
CA THR A 32 11.03 1.74 -12.91
C THR A 32 10.63 3.17 -12.52
N VAL A 33 9.84 3.85 -13.36
CA VAL A 33 9.34 5.20 -13.06
C VAL A 33 8.32 5.15 -11.91
N HIS A 34 7.43 4.16 -11.86
CA HIS A 34 6.38 4.09 -10.83
C HIS A 34 6.93 4.09 -9.39
N GLY A 35 7.94 3.27 -9.11
CA GLY A 35 8.57 3.24 -7.78
C GLY A 35 9.20 4.59 -7.38
N THR A 36 9.79 5.30 -8.35
CA THR A 36 10.36 6.64 -8.14
C THR A 36 9.29 7.67 -7.81
N LEU A 37 8.14 7.61 -8.50
CA LEU A 37 7.00 8.50 -8.21
C LEU A 37 6.43 8.25 -6.81
N CYS A 38 6.28 6.98 -6.41
CA CYS A 38 5.86 6.62 -5.05
C CYS A 38 6.83 7.15 -3.99
N ALA A 39 8.13 6.94 -4.20
CA ALA A 39 9.19 7.40 -3.30
C ALA A 39 9.19 8.92 -3.12
N GLY A 40 9.08 9.67 -4.22
CA GLY A 40 9.09 11.13 -4.18
C GLY A 40 7.92 11.72 -3.40
N VAL A 41 6.72 11.17 -3.58
CA VAL A 41 5.54 11.64 -2.85
C VAL A 41 5.69 11.43 -1.33
N ILE A 42 6.38 10.37 -0.92
CA ILE A 42 6.66 10.08 0.49
C ILE A 42 7.74 11.00 1.03
N ALA A 43 8.92 11.05 0.41
CA ALA A 43 10.11 11.67 1.02
C ALA A 43 11.05 12.43 0.05
N ALA A 44 10.52 13.06 -1.01
CA ALA A 44 11.35 13.98 -1.81
C ALA A 44 11.92 15.11 -0.92
N GLU A 45 13.20 15.44 -1.15
CA GLU A 45 13.95 16.43 -0.37
C GLU A 45 13.27 17.81 -0.44
N LYS A 46 13.24 18.51 0.69
CA LYS A 46 12.66 19.85 0.79
C LYS A 46 13.71 20.92 0.51
N GLY A 47 13.33 21.95 -0.26
CA GLY A 47 14.12 23.18 -0.40
C GLY A 47 15.37 23.04 -1.28
N ASN A 48 15.32 22.16 -2.29
CA ASN A 48 16.39 21.93 -3.26
C ASN A 48 16.05 22.44 -4.68
N ASP A 49 14.97 23.22 -4.82
CA ASP A 49 14.45 23.77 -6.08
C ASP A 49 14.10 22.72 -7.17
N ILE A 50 13.92 21.44 -6.78
CA ILE A 50 13.55 20.34 -7.68
C ILE A 50 12.21 19.75 -7.24
N CYS A 51 11.19 19.86 -8.11
CA CYS A 51 9.83 19.36 -7.88
C CYS A 51 9.22 19.82 -6.53
N LEU A 52 8.20 19.11 -6.04
CA LEU A 52 7.64 19.31 -4.71
C LEU A 52 8.33 18.39 -3.70
N ALA A 53 8.40 18.85 -2.46
CA ALA A 53 8.85 18.04 -1.33
C ALA A 53 7.85 16.91 -1.03
N GLY A 54 8.35 15.78 -0.57
CA GLY A 54 7.52 14.71 -0.01
C GLY A 54 6.93 15.14 1.33
N VAL A 55 5.83 14.49 1.74
CA VAL A 55 5.18 14.82 3.00
C VAL A 55 6.04 14.46 4.21
N ALA A 56 6.70 13.30 4.16
CA ALA A 56 7.69 12.86 5.14
C ALA A 56 9.12 13.07 4.57
N TYR A 57 9.46 14.31 4.17
CA TYR A 57 10.74 14.65 3.53
C TYR A 57 12.00 14.34 4.37
N ASN A 58 11.88 14.10 5.67
CA ASN A 58 12.97 13.65 6.55
C ASN A 58 13.03 12.13 6.71
N ALA A 59 12.10 11.37 6.13
CA ALA A 59 12.12 9.92 6.16
C ALA A 59 13.26 9.37 5.29
N THR A 60 13.77 8.21 5.70
CA THR A 60 14.74 7.45 4.93
C THR A 60 14.01 6.43 4.06
N LEU A 61 14.45 6.26 2.82
CA LEU A 61 13.84 5.32 1.88
C LEU A 61 14.83 4.20 1.51
N VAL A 62 14.31 2.98 1.46
CA VAL A 62 14.97 1.80 0.88
C VAL A 62 14.16 1.35 -0.33
N ALA A 63 14.82 1.14 -1.46
CA ALA A 63 14.18 0.69 -2.69
C ALA A 63 14.35 -0.83 -2.86
N LEU A 64 13.24 -1.57 -2.84
CA LEU A 64 13.21 -3.02 -3.00
C LEU A 64 12.62 -3.39 -4.36
N LYS A 65 13.49 -3.77 -5.30
CA LYS A 65 13.08 -4.06 -6.68
C LYS A 65 12.56 -5.49 -6.80
N VAL A 66 11.24 -5.63 -6.88
CA VAL A 66 10.55 -6.93 -6.99
C VAL A 66 10.01 -7.22 -8.40
N PHE A 67 10.07 -6.24 -9.31
CA PHE A 67 9.66 -6.37 -10.71
C PHE A 67 10.82 -6.04 -11.66
N SER A 68 11.01 -6.84 -12.70
CA SER A 68 12.02 -6.61 -13.74
C SER A 68 11.49 -6.84 -15.16
N ILE A 69 12.07 -6.15 -16.15
CA ILE A 69 11.70 -6.30 -17.57
C ILE A 69 12.21 -7.63 -18.16
N GLU A 70 13.32 -8.18 -17.65
CA GLU A 70 13.88 -9.46 -18.13
C GLU A 70 12.87 -10.61 -17.99
N GLU A 71 12.03 -10.56 -16.96
CA GLU A 71 10.92 -11.50 -16.72
C GLU A 71 9.74 -11.35 -17.71
N ARG A 72 9.73 -10.33 -18.59
CA ARG A 72 8.75 -10.20 -19.69
C ARG A 72 9.15 -10.90 -20.98
N TYR A 73 10.43 -11.24 -21.16
CA TYR A 73 10.95 -11.66 -22.49
C TYR A 73 11.48 -13.09 -22.57
N LEU A 74 11.62 -13.80 -21.45
CA LEU A 74 12.24 -15.13 -21.43
C LEU A 74 11.18 -16.25 -21.47
N GLU A 75 10.73 -16.55 -22.69
CA GLU A 75 10.79 -17.89 -23.32
C GLU A 75 9.96 -17.86 -24.63
N GLN A 76 10.64 -18.05 -25.76
CA GLN A 76 10.03 -18.33 -27.08
C GLN A 76 9.21 -17.22 -27.78
N GLY A 77 9.50 -15.94 -27.54
CA GLY A 77 8.97 -14.86 -28.36
C GLY A 77 7.44 -14.67 -28.28
N ARG A 78 6.80 -15.18 -27.22
CA ARG A 78 5.40 -14.92 -26.91
C ARG A 78 5.33 -14.05 -25.66
N TRP A 79 4.56 -12.96 -25.76
CA TRP A 79 4.13 -12.17 -24.60
C TRP A 79 3.37 -13.09 -23.63
N GLN A 80 4.01 -13.50 -22.54
CA GLN A 80 3.32 -13.94 -21.34
C GLN A 80 3.23 -12.69 -20.45
N GLY A 81 2.04 -12.36 -19.95
CA GLY A 81 1.83 -11.17 -19.13
C GLY A 81 2.78 -11.08 -17.92
N LYS A 82 2.78 -9.93 -17.23
CA LYS A 82 3.59 -9.65 -16.02
C LYS A 82 3.80 -10.92 -15.17
N HIS A 83 4.97 -11.56 -15.25
CA HIS A 83 5.25 -12.71 -14.40
C HIS A 83 5.45 -12.19 -12.97
N PHE A 84 4.44 -12.36 -12.12
CA PHE A 84 4.52 -11.94 -10.74
C PHE A 84 5.35 -12.96 -9.95
N ASN A 85 6.55 -12.57 -9.52
CA ASN A 85 7.43 -13.44 -8.76
C ASN A 85 7.14 -13.30 -7.26
N TYR A 86 6.36 -14.23 -6.71
CA TYR A 86 6.00 -14.25 -5.29
C TYR A 86 7.23 -14.32 -4.38
N ASP A 87 8.23 -15.15 -4.73
CA ASP A 87 9.41 -15.34 -3.90
C ASP A 87 10.20 -14.04 -3.74
N LYS A 88 10.37 -13.26 -4.83
CA LYS A 88 11.01 -11.94 -4.76
C LYS A 88 10.24 -10.97 -3.86
N VAL A 89 8.91 -10.98 -3.95
CA VAL A 89 8.07 -10.13 -3.10
C VAL A 89 8.17 -10.55 -1.64
N HIS A 90 8.11 -11.85 -1.35
CA HIS A 90 8.27 -12.38 0.01
C HIS A 90 9.62 -12.01 0.60
N LEU A 91 10.72 -12.24 -0.13
CA LEU A 91 12.07 -11.84 0.30
C LEU A 91 12.19 -10.34 0.56
N ALA A 92 11.55 -9.51 -0.26
CA ALA A 92 11.52 -8.07 -0.05
C ALA A 92 10.75 -7.67 1.22
N LEU A 93 9.62 -8.31 1.51
CA LEU A 93 8.82 -8.01 2.71
C LEU A 93 9.53 -8.45 4.01
N GLU A 94 10.47 -9.39 3.94
CA GLU A 94 11.29 -9.83 5.07
C GLU A 94 12.57 -9.01 5.25
N HIS A 95 12.94 -8.23 4.24
CA HIS A 95 14.22 -7.53 4.18
C HIS A 95 14.36 -6.51 5.31
N GLU A 96 15.45 -6.60 6.08
CA GLU A 96 15.85 -5.65 7.14
C GLU A 96 14.68 -5.16 8.02
N ARG A 97 13.72 -6.05 8.33
CA ARG A 97 12.44 -5.67 8.93
C ARG A 97 12.53 -5.03 10.32
N ASP A 98 13.68 -5.11 10.97
CA ASP A 98 13.94 -4.41 12.23
C ASP A 98 14.33 -2.94 12.00
N GLU A 99 14.94 -2.64 10.85
CA GLU A 99 15.36 -1.30 10.44
C GLU A 99 14.28 -0.61 9.58
N ILE A 100 13.47 -1.38 8.84
CA ILE A 100 12.39 -0.88 7.99
C ILE A 100 11.08 -0.78 8.78
N ASP A 101 10.60 0.44 9.01
CA ASP A 101 9.34 0.71 9.70
C ASP A 101 8.10 0.28 8.89
N MET A 102 8.09 0.53 7.58
CA MET A 102 6.93 0.22 6.73
C MET A 102 7.32 -0.13 5.30
N PHE A 103 6.49 -0.95 4.66
CA PHE A 103 6.63 -1.36 3.26
C PHE A 103 5.46 -0.79 2.47
N SER A 104 5.76 0.05 1.47
CA SER A 104 4.75 0.67 0.59
C SER A 104 4.63 -0.11 -0.71
N CYS A 105 3.55 -0.87 -0.85
CA CYS A 105 3.31 -1.82 -1.92
C CYS A 105 2.19 -1.31 -2.85
N SER A 106 2.55 -0.42 -3.78
CA SER A 106 1.64 0.07 -4.82
C SER A 106 1.64 -0.83 -6.06
N PHE A 107 1.34 -2.10 -5.86
CA PHE A 107 1.12 -3.08 -6.92
C PHE A 107 -0.04 -4.01 -6.54
N ASN A 108 -0.49 -4.82 -7.49
CA ASN A 108 -1.49 -5.85 -7.26
C ASN A 108 -1.12 -7.14 -7.99
N VAL A 109 -1.60 -8.27 -7.47
CA VAL A 109 -1.61 -9.55 -8.19
C VAL A 109 -3.01 -9.79 -8.73
N GLU A 110 -3.10 -10.19 -9.98
CA GLU A 110 -4.37 -10.55 -10.64
C GLU A 110 -4.61 -12.07 -10.60
N GLU A 111 -4.08 -12.74 -9.57
CA GLU A 111 -4.27 -14.16 -9.33
C GLU A 111 -5.29 -14.35 -8.18
N PRO A 112 -6.21 -15.32 -8.28
CA PRO A 112 -7.10 -15.68 -7.18
C PRO A 112 -6.32 -16.09 -5.93
N PHE A 113 -6.91 -15.86 -4.74
CA PHE A 113 -6.47 -16.24 -3.38
C PHE A 113 -5.81 -17.64 -3.23
N ILE A 114 -6.02 -18.54 -4.19
CA ILE A 114 -5.63 -19.95 -4.17
C ILE A 114 -4.11 -20.15 -4.32
N ARG A 115 -3.36 -19.23 -4.94
CA ARG A 115 -1.91 -19.39 -5.14
C ARG A 115 -1.10 -18.72 -4.01
N ASN A 116 -0.14 -19.47 -3.43
CA ASN A 116 0.86 -19.01 -2.46
C ASN A 116 0.31 -18.38 -1.16
N GLU A 117 -0.93 -18.69 -0.78
CA GLU A 117 -1.56 -18.14 0.43
C GLU A 117 -0.79 -18.47 1.71
N LEU A 118 -0.38 -19.73 1.90
CA LEU A 118 0.31 -20.16 3.12
C LEU A 118 1.64 -19.44 3.33
N LEU A 119 2.46 -19.33 2.27
CA LEU A 119 3.76 -18.65 2.34
C LEU A 119 3.56 -17.14 2.55
N THR A 120 2.67 -16.52 1.78
CA THR A 120 2.35 -15.09 1.92
C THR A 120 1.87 -14.76 3.32
N ARG A 121 0.96 -15.58 3.87
CA ARG A 121 0.46 -15.44 5.23
C ARG A 121 1.57 -15.62 6.25
N SER A 122 2.46 -16.60 6.06
CA SER A 122 3.60 -16.84 6.95
C SER A 122 4.54 -15.64 7.01
N VAL A 123 4.94 -15.12 5.85
CA VAL A 123 5.85 -13.96 5.72
C VAL A 123 5.26 -12.71 6.38
N LEU A 124 4.00 -12.39 6.05
CA LEU A 124 3.32 -11.25 6.63
C LEU A 124 3.13 -11.40 8.15
N LYS A 125 2.72 -12.60 8.60
CA LYS A 125 2.58 -12.91 10.03
C LYS A 125 3.90 -12.70 10.76
N GLU A 126 4.98 -13.25 10.23
CA GLU A 126 6.28 -13.14 10.89
C GLU A 126 6.75 -11.68 10.95
N GLY A 127 6.54 -10.90 9.89
CA GLY A 127 6.86 -9.49 9.90
C GLY A 127 6.09 -8.68 10.95
N VAL A 128 4.78 -8.93 11.10
CA VAL A 128 4.00 -8.23 12.13
C VAL A 128 4.27 -8.72 13.56
N GLU A 129 4.84 -9.91 13.74
CA GLU A 129 5.21 -10.45 15.04
C GLU A 129 6.61 -10.01 15.48
N LYS A 130 7.55 -9.90 14.53
CA LYS A 130 8.97 -9.76 14.85
C LYS A 130 9.59 -8.45 14.34
N GLY A 131 9.08 -7.87 13.26
CA GLY A 131 9.63 -6.65 12.67
C GLY A 131 9.57 -5.45 13.62
N ARG A 132 10.38 -4.42 13.35
CA ARG A 132 10.51 -3.21 14.16
C ARG A 132 10.77 -3.53 15.63
N HIS A 133 11.66 -4.50 15.88
CA HIS A 133 11.99 -4.98 17.22
C HIS A 133 10.75 -5.45 18.02
N GLY A 134 9.85 -6.18 17.36
CA GLY A 134 8.62 -6.73 17.95
C GLY A 134 7.40 -5.80 17.95
N LYS A 135 7.50 -4.56 17.43
CA LYS A 135 6.32 -3.69 17.21
C LYS A 135 5.50 -4.12 15.99
N GLY A 136 6.11 -4.89 15.10
CA GLY A 136 5.54 -5.43 13.88
C GLY A 136 5.69 -4.47 12.69
N SER A 137 6.18 -5.01 11.57
CA SER A 137 6.26 -4.31 10.29
C SER A 137 4.89 -3.80 9.84
N ILE A 138 4.85 -2.62 9.24
CA ILE A 138 3.60 -2.07 8.66
C ILE A 138 3.61 -2.29 7.15
N TYR A 139 2.66 -3.10 6.67
CA TYR A 139 2.51 -3.40 5.25
C TYR A 139 1.38 -2.57 4.63
N VAL A 140 1.72 -1.59 3.80
CA VAL A 140 0.79 -0.67 3.16
C VAL A 140 0.53 -1.14 1.74
N PHE A 141 -0.69 -1.56 1.42
CA PHE A 141 -1.05 -2.09 0.11
C PHE A 141 -2.07 -1.23 -0.62
N SER A 142 -1.95 -1.21 -1.94
CA SER A 142 -2.97 -0.61 -2.80
C SER A 142 -4.20 -1.51 -2.95
N ALA A 143 -5.38 -0.88 -3.04
CA ALA A 143 -6.60 -1.54 -3.48
C ALA A 143 -6.61 -1.83 -4.99
N GLY A 144 -5.60 -1.42 -5.78
CA GLY A 144 -5.53 -1.69 -7.22
C GLY A 144 -6.50 -0.87 -8.09
N ASN A 145 -6.25 -0.90 -9.41
CA ASN A 145 -6.83 0.04 -10.37
C ASN A 145 -7.70 -0.62 -11.47
N SER A 146 -8.20 -1.84 -11.25
CA SER A 146 -8.91 -2.63 -12.27
C SER A 146 -10.42 -2.32 -12.41
N GLY A 147 -10.89 -1.24 -11.78
CA GLY A 147 -12.24 -0.69 -11.91
C GLY A 147 -13.37 -1.68 -11.62
N ASP A 148 -14.48 -1.53 -12.36
CA ASP A 148 -15.69 -2.38 -12.41
C ASP A 148 -15.80 -3.18 -13.76
N GLU A 149 -14.71 -3.28 -14.56
CA GLU A 149 -14.63 -3.94 -15.89
C GLU A 149 -13.95 -5.35 -16.03
N THR A 150 -13.55 -6.03 -14.95
CA THR A 150 -12.80 -7.30 -14.87
C THR A 150 -13.34 -8.24 -13.78
N TRP A 151 -13.46 -9.55 -14.00
CA TRP A 151 -13.99 -10.53 -13.01
C TRP A 151 -13.28 -10.53 -11.62
N ILE A 152 -12.16 -9.82 -11.48
CA ILE A 152 -11.43 -9.57 -10.22
C ILE A 152 -11.76 -8.16 -9.68
N HIS A 153 -13.02 -7.83 -9.41
CA HIS A 153 -13.37 -6.51 -8.80
C HIS A 153 -13.18 -6.45 -7.31
N ASP A 154 -13.35 -7.57 -6.64
CA ASP A 154 -13.38 -7.60 -5.20
C ASP A 154 -11.95 -7.81 -4.67
N ARG A 155 -11.48 -6.89 -3.82
CA ARG A 155 -10.15 -6.99 -3.20
C ARG A 155 -10.05 -8.07 -2.15
N ASN A 156 -11.17 -8.60 -1.69
CA ASN A 156 -11.17 -9.76 -0.79
C ASN A 156 -10.64 -11.03 -1.47
N LEU A 157 -10.52 -11.04 -2.81
CA LEU A 157 -10.07 -12.20 -3.58
C LEU A 157 -8.55 -12.25 -3.83
N GLU A 158 -7.80 -11.28 -3.30
CA GLU A 158 -6.34 -11.19 -3.50
C GLU A 158 -5.58 -11.42 -2.19
N THR A 159 -4.55 -12.27 -2.25
CA THR A 159 -3.86 -12.85 -1.09
C THR A 159 -3.21 -11.82 -0.18
N PHE A 160 -2.54 -10.80 -0.73
CA PHE A 160 -1.90 -9.75 0.06
C PHE A 160 -2.96 -8.84 0.69
N ALA A 161 -3.83 -8.23 -0.12
CA ALA A 161 -4.81 -7.27 0.38
C ALA A 161 -5.82 -7.85 1.38
N ASN A 162 -6.23 -9.11 1.23
CA ASN A 162 -7.19 -9.72 2.15
C ASN A 162 -6.53 -10.24 3.45
N SER A 163 -5.21 -10.12 3.59
CA SER A 163 -4.52 -10.48 4.83
C SER A 163 -4.75 -9.43 5.92
N ILE A 164 -5.11 -9.89 7.12
CA ILE A 164 -5.29 -9.03 8.31
C ILE A 164 -4.01 -8.28 8.70
N PHE A 165 -2.85 -8.72 8.19
CA PHE A 165 -1.53 -8.15 8.47
C PHE A 165 -1.18 -7.00 7.53
N THR A 166 -2.04 -6.68 6.56
CA THR A 166 -1.85 -5.57 5.63
C THR A 166 -2.88 -4.46 5.88
N LEU A 167 -2.45 -3.23 5.62
CA LEU A 167 -3.29 -2.04 5.64
C LEU A 167 -3.56 -1.65 4.19
N VAL A 168 -4.79 -1.85 3.73
CA VAL A 168 -5.16 -1.64 2.33
C VAL A 168 -5.83 -0.28 2.15
N PHE A 169 -5.33 0.51 1.21
CA PHE A 169 -5.84 1.85 0.94
C PHE A 169 -6.39 1.97 -0.47
N ASN A 170 -7.45 2.76 -0.59
CA ASN A 170 -8.06 3.10 -1.86
C ASN A 170 -7.94 4.60 -2.17
N SER A 171 -8.53 5.03 -3.28
CA SER A 171 -8.55 6.41 -3.72
C SER A 171 -9.95 7.02 -3.67
N MET A 172 -10.04 8.26 -3.21
CA MET A 172 -11.23 9.12 -3.28
C MET A 172 -10.92 10.31 -4.19
N GLY A 173 -11.86 10.67 -5.07
CA GLY A 173 -11.76 11.89 -5.87
C GLY A 173 -11.81 13.12 -4.96
N ILE A 174 -11.17 14.20 -5.38
CA ILE A 174 -11.03 15.44 -4.60
C ILE A 174 -12.37 16.07 -4.21
N ASN A 175 -13.39 15.84 -5.03
CA ASN A 175 -14.75 16.31 -4.82
C ASN A 175 -15.61 15.31 -4.01
N GLY A 176 -15.00 14.26 -3.45
CA GLY A 176 -15.69 13.19 -2.71
C GLY A 176 -16.26 12.06 -3.57
N SER A 177 -16.05 12.10 -4.88
CA SER A 177 -16.56 11.08 -5.80
C SER A 177 -15.75 9.78 -5.72
N ARG A 178 -16.37 8.72 -6.23
CA ARG A 178 -15.74 7.42 -6.46
C ARG A 178 -15.06 7.42 -7.83
N PRO A 179 -13.70 7.38 -7.92
CA PRO A 179 -13.04 7.20 -9.21
C PRO A 179 -13.42 5.86 -9.83
N THR A 180 -13.51 5.76 -11.16
CA THR A 180 -13.99 4.55 -11.84
C THR A 180 -13.01 3.37 -11.76
N TYR A 181 -11.72 3.64 -11.55
CA TYR A 181 -10.67 2.63 -11.49
C TYR A 181 -10.59 1.89 -10.16
N ILE A 182 -11.24 2.40 -9.10
CA ILE A 182 -11.07 1.82 -7.77
C ILE A 182 -11.88 0.54 -7.60
N ARG A 183 -11.37 -0.35 -6.74
CA ARG A 183 -12.00 -1.63 -6.43
C ARG A 183 -12.74 -1.60 -5.08
N LYS A 184 -13.73 -2.49 -4.91
CA LYS A 184 -14.42 -2.70 -3.62
C LYS A 184 -13.78 -3.83 -2.83
N GLY A 185 -13.90 -3.83 -1.51
CA GLY A 185 -13.50 -4.92 -0.65
C GLY A 185 -13.72 -4.59 0.83
N ALA A 186 -14.06 -5.60 1.62
CA ALA A 186 -14.12 -5.49 3.08
C ALA A 186 -12.73 -5.28 3.69
N CYS A 187 -11.67 -5.69 3.01
CA CYS A 187 -10.28 -5.51 3.45
C CYS A 187 -9.75 -4.07 3.33
N ILE A 188 -10.48 -3.15 2.68
CA ILE A 188 -10.08 -1.76 2.53
C ILE A 188 -10.22 -1.03 3.86
N LEU A 189 -9.10 -0.54 4.38
CA LEU A 189 -9.06 0.16 5.66
C LEU A 189 -9.51 1.61 5.54
N ALA A 190 -8.98 2.35 4.56
CA ALA A 190 -9.28 3.77 4.36
C ALA A 190 -9.00 4.20 2.90
N ALA A 191 -9.22 5.47 2.60
CA ALA A 191 -8.91 6.06 1.31
C ALA A 191 -8.03 7.31 1.44
N THR A 192 -7.23 7.57 0.41
CA THR A 192 -6.50 8.83 0.22
C THR A 192 -7.11 9.63 -0.92
N VAL A 193 -6.80 10.91 -1.01
CA VAL A 193 -7.09 11.66 -2.24
C VAL A 193 -6.25 11.06 -3.36
N GLY A 194 -6.88 10.62 -4.45
CA GLY A 194 -6.18 10.07 -5.60
C GLY A 194 -6.59 10.68 -6.93
N ASP A 195 -6.89 11.97 -6.91
CA ASP A 195 -6.80 12.77 -8.13
C ASP A 195 -5.36 13.24 -8.36
N HIS A 196 -4.97 13.30 -9.63
CA HIS A 196 -3.69 13.87 -10.03
C HIS A 196 -3.58 15.36 -9.73
N LYS A 197 -4.67 16.03 -9.34
CA LYS A 197 -4.73 17.46 -9.03
C LYS A 197 -4.93 17.69 -7.54
N LEU A 198 -4.21 18.65 -6.99
CA LEU A 198 -4.42 19.22 -5.67
C LEU A 198 -5.69 20.08 -5.65
N LEU A 199 -6.12 20.45 -4.44
CA LEU A 199 -7.26 21.36 -4.23
C LEU A 199 -7.02 22.74 -4.87
N THR A 200 -5.76 23.09 -5.13
CA THR A 200 -5.34 24.31 -5.83
C THR A 200 -5.52 24.24 -7.34
N GLY A 201 -5.84 23.07 -7.90
CA GLY A 201 -5.93 22.82 -9.34
C GLY A 201 -4.62 22.36 -9.99
N ASP A 202 -3.50 22.46 -9.28
CA ASP A 202 -2.18 22.03 -9.76
C ASP A 202 -2.00 20.51 -9.67
N PRO A 203 -1.28 19.88 -10.60
CA PRO A 203 -0.98 18.47 -10.47
C PRO A 203 -0.11 18.19 -9.24
N LEU A 204 -0.41 17.11 -8.49
CA LEU A 204 0.49 16.58 -7.47
C LEU A 204 1.76 16.08 -8.18
N THR A 205 2.75 16.94 -8.23
CA THR A 205 3.96 16.72 -9.01
C THR A 205 5.05 16.19 -8.11
N THR A 206 5.64 15.06 -8.48
CA THR A 206 6.68 14.39 -7.70
C THR A 206 7.90 14.04 -8.55
N THR A 207 8.95 13.54 -7.89
CA THR A 207 10.21 13.17 -8.54
C THR A 207 10.02 12.02 -9.52
N SER A 208 10.56 12.19 -10.70
CA SER A 208 10.66 11.22 -11.79
C SER A 208 12.14 11.04 -12.16
N TYR A 209 12.41 10.21 -13.16
CA TYR A 209 13.75 9.96 -13.67
C TYR A 209 14.46 11.27 -14.13
N ASN A 210 15.79 11.33 -13.97
CA ASN A 210 16.66 12.46 -14.38
C ASN A 210 16.18 13.83 -13.85
N ASP A 211 15.90 13.93 -12.55
CA ASP A 211 15.42 15.16 -11.91
C ASP A 211 14.12 15.73 -12.53
N GLY A 212 13.40 14.88 -13.28
CA GLY A 212 12.13 15.23 -13.89
C GLY A 212 11.02 15.31 -12.85
N CYS A 213 10.00 16.12 -13.14
CA CYS A 213 8.83 16.26 -12.30
C CYS A 213 7.59 15.73 -13.05
N LYS A 214 6.82 14.83 -12.43
CA LYS A 214 5.62 14.25 -13.07
C LYS A 214 4.44 14.21 -12.11
N ALA A 215 3.24 14.45 -12.64
CA ALA A 215 2.00 14.25 -11.91
C ALA A 215 1.85 12.79 -11.48
N PHE A 216 1.59 12.55 -10.19
CA PHE A 216 1.36 11.22 -9.65
C PHE A 216 0.09 11.21 -8.81
N SER A 217 -0.61 10.09 -8.87
CA SER A 217 -1.71 9.78 -7.97
C SER A 217 -1.60 8.30 -7.65
N GLY A 218 -1.81 7.95 -6.39
CA GLY A 218 -1.74 6.56 -5.99
C GLY A 218 -1.86 6.35 -4.50
N THR A 219 -2.08 5.11 -4.12
CA THR A 219 -2.24 4.68 -2.73
C THR A 219 -0.97 4.81 -1.88
N ALA A 220 0.19 5.06 -2.51
CA ALA A 220 1.43 5.45 -1.82
C ALA A 220 1.24 6.65 -0.89
N ARG A 221 0.17 7.44 -1.10
CA ARG A 221 -0.22 8.52 -0.21
C ARG A 221 -0.53 8.12 1.22
N ALA A 222 -0.96 6.88 1.44
CA ALA A 222 -1.19 6.41 2.80
C ALA A 222 0.14 6.25 3.56
N ALA A 223 1.21 5.86 2.86
CA ALA A 223 2.53 5.71 3.46
C ALA A 223 3.09 7.06 3.94
N GLU A 224 2.84 8.16 3.22
CA GLU A 224 3.17 9.53 3.64
C GLU A 224 2.68 9.82 5.08
N PHE A 225 1.38 9.60 5.30
CA PHE A 225 0.73 9.95 6.56
C PHE A 225 1.06 8.95 7.68
N ILE A 226 1.27 7.68 7.34
CA ILE A 226 1.75 6.69 8.29
C ILE A 226 3.17 7.02 8.77
N ALA A 227 4.06 7.50 7.88
CA ALA A 227 5.40 7.92 8.28
C ALA A 227 5.37 9.05 9.33
N LEU A 228 4.55 10.09 9.10
CA LEU A 228 4.37 11.18 10.08
C LEU A 228 3.74 10.70 11.39
N MET A 229 2.78 9.78 11.32
CA MET A 229 2.17 9.15 12.49
C MET A 229 3.20 8.39 13.33
N LEU A 230 4.09 7.62 12.68
CA LEU A 230 5.18 6.89 13.35
C LEU A 230 6.28 7.81 13.87
N GLU A 231 6.55 8.94 13.19
CA GLU A 231 7.43 9.98 13.71
C GLU A 231 6.90 10.56 15.02
N ALA A 232 5.58 10.81 15.08
CA ALA A 232 4.92 11.34 16.27
C ALA A 232 4.93 10.35 17.44
N ASN A 233 4.85 9.05 17.17
CA ASN A 233 4.98 8.01 18.19
C ASN A 233 5.61 6.73 17.61
N ARG A 234 6.92 6.57 17.84
CA ARG A 234 7.68 5.40 17.34
C ARG A 234 7.34 4.08 18.04
N ASN A 235 6.54 4.10 19.11
CA ASN A 235 6.18 2.89 19.87
C ASN A 235 4.93 2.19 19.34
N LEU A 236 4.17 2.83 18.46
CA LEU A 236 2.98 2.25 17.85
C LEU A 236 3.29 0.90 17.20
N THR A 237 2.45 -0.09 17.48
CA THR A 237 2.48 -1.37 16.77
C THR A 237 1.75 -1.26 15.44
N TRP A 238 1.88 -2.27 14.57
CA TRP A 238 1.12 -2.36 13.34
C TRP A 238 -0.41 -2.32 13.57
N ARG A 239 -0.87 -2.85 14.71
CA ARG A 239 -2.29 -2.79 15.08
C ARG A 239 -2.69 -1.40 15.53
N ASP A 240 -1.89 -0.75 16.37
CA ASP A 240 -2.16 0.63 16.80
C ASP A 240 -2.30 1.56 15.60
N ALA A 241 -1.42 1.43 14.61
CA ALA A 241 -1.51 2.15 13.35
C ALA A 241 -2.88 1.93 12.66
N ALA A 242 -3.33 0.68 12.54
CA ALA A 242 -4.63 0.34 11.96
C ALA A 242 -5.80 0.96 12.74
N TYR A 243 -5.76 0.92 14.07
CA TYR A 243 -6.80 1.50 14.92
C TYR A 243 -6.84 3.02 14.82
N ILE A 244 -5.68 3.70 14.90
CA ILE A 244 -5.61 5.15 14.76
C ILE A 244 -6.21 5.58 13.42
N ILE A 245 -5.86 4.89 12.33
CA ILE A 245 -6.41 5.17 11.01
C ILE A 245 -7.93 5.01 11.01
N ALA A 246 -8.46 3.91 11.58
CA ALA A 246 -9.90 3.68 11.65
C ALA A 246 -10.65 4.75 12.46
N TYR A 247 -10.08 5.21 13.58
CA TYR A 247 -10.68 6.22 14.45
C TYR A 247 -10.59 7.65 13.92
N THR A 248 -9.64 7.93 13.03
CA THR A 248 -9.37 9.30 12.55
C THR A 248 -9.84 9.55 11.12
N SER A 249 -10.13 8.47 10.36
CA SER A 249 -10.70 8.58 9.01
C SER A 249 -12.17 8.98 9.04
N SER A 250 -12.63 9.67 7.99
CA SER A 250 -14.03 10.08 7.87
C SER A 250 -14.62 9.89 6.46
N LEU A 251 -15.85 9.39 6.43
CA LEU A 251 -16.67 9.29 5.22
C LEU A 251 -17.49 10.55 4.92
N ASP A 252 -17.27 11.66 5.63
CA ASP A 252 -18.08 12.86 5.46
C ASP A 252 -17.84 13.53 4.10
N ALA A 253 -16.62 13.46 3.57
CA ALA A 253 -16.29 13.93 2.23
C ALA A 253 -16.91 13.05 1.13
N ALA A 254 -17.23 11.78 1.41
CA ALA A 254 -17.67 10.82 0.40
C ALA A 254 -19.10 11.08 -0.08
N LYS A 255 -19.27 11.21 -1.40
CA LYS A 255 -20.55 11.44 -2.08
C LYS A 255 -21.15 10.15 -2.62
N HIS A 256 -22.47 10.03 -2.54
CA HIS A 256 -23.24 8.91 -3.11
C HIS A 256 -22.77 7.52 -2.66
N VAL A 257 -22.28 7.40 -1.42
CA VAL A 257 -21.86 6.12 -0.85
C VAL A 257 -22.77 5.65 0.27
N THR A 258 -23.03 4.34 0.30
CA THR A 258 -23.69 3.69 1.44
C THR A 258 -22.73 3.59 2.61
N LYS A 259 -23.14 4.11 3.76
CA LYS A 259 -22.38 4.08 5.02
C LYS A 259 -23.03 3.08 5.97
N ARG A 260 -22.26 2.15 6.53
CA ARG A 260 -22.73 1.22 7.58
C ARG A 260 -21.97 1.50 8.86
N THR A 261 -22.68 1.68 9.96
CA THR A 261 -22.05 1.85 11.28
C THR A 261 -21.81 0.50 11.91
N ASN A 262 -20.59 0.23 12.35
CA ASN A 262 -20.24 -1.02 13.03
C ASN A 262 -20.51 -0.94 14.55
N GLY A 263 -20.27 -2.04 15.27
CA GLY A 263 -20.50 -2.11 16.72
C GLY A 263 -19.61 -1.17 17.57
N ALA A 264 -18.54 -0.62 16.98
CA ALA A 264 -17.69 0.39 17.61
C ALA A 264 -18.13 1.84 17.30
N GLY A 265 -19.26 2.03 16.62
CA GLY A 265 -19.77 3.35 16.23
C GLY A 265 -19.06 3.97 15.02
N LEU A 266 -18.16 3.25 14.36
CA LEU A 266 -17.43 3.73 13.19
C LEU A 266 -18.21 3.47 11.91
N LYS A 267 -18.23 4.46 11.01
CA LYS A 267 -18.84 4.33 9.68
C LYS A 267 -17.87 3.62 8.74
N PHE A 268 -18.39 2.70 7.93
CA PHE A 268 -17.63 1.93 6.95
C PHE A 268 -18.31 1.96 5.58
N ASN A 269 -17.51 1.93 4.52
CA ASN A 269 -17.92 1.75 3.14
C ASN A 269 -16.98 0.80 2.40
N ALA A 270 -17.51 -0.09 1.57
CA ALA A 270 -16.71 -1.12 0.89
C ALA A 270 -15.73 -0.58 -0.17
N TYR A 271 -15.79 0.70 -0.55
CA TYR A 271 -14.80 1.32 -1.44
C TYR A 271 -13.79 2.16 -0.67
N PHE A 272 -14.23 2.87 0.37
CA PHE A 272 -13.42 3.86 1.08
C PHE A 272 -13.00 3.43 2.49
N GLY A 273 -13.35 2.21 2.93
CA GLY A 273 -13.09 1.74 4.28
C GLY A 273 -13.77 2.63 5.33
N PHE A 274 -13.00 3.04 6.34
CA PHE A 274 -13.41 4.03 7.35
C PHE A 274 -13.46 5.47 6.81
N GLY A 275 -13.00 5.70 5.59
CA GLY A 275 -13.11 6.97 4.88
C GLY A 275 -11.78 7.62 4.52
N LEU A 276 -11.82 8.91 4.24
CA LEU A 276 -10.65 9.70 3.86
C LEU A 276 -9.70 9.83 5.07
N LEU A 277 -8.41 9.58 4.86
CA LEU A 277 -7.38 9.80 5.88
C LEU A 277 -7.31 11.28 6.29
N ASN A 278 -7.08 11.51 7.58
CA ASN A 278 -6.86 12.83 8.16
C ASN A 278 -5.49 12.85 8.84
N GLU A 279 -4.49 13.35 8.12
CA GLU A 279 -3.09 13.43 8.56
C GLU A 279 -2.95 14.07 9.95
N THR A 280 -3.55 15.26 10.13
CA THR A 280 -3.47 16.00 11.40
C THR A 280 -4.09 15.19 12.55
N ALA A 281 -5.27 14.60 12.33
CA ALA A 281 -5.92 13.78 13.34
C ALA A 281 -5.11 12.51 13.66
N MET A 282 -4.51 11.87 12.66
CA MET A 282 -3.64 10.70 12.86
C MET A 282 -2.43 11.05 13.74
N VAL A 283 -1.72 12.14 13.42
CA VAL A 283 -0.54 12.60 14.18
C VAL A 283 -0.91 13.00 15.60
N LEU A 284 -1.99 13.77 15.79
CA LEU A 284 -2.45 14.16 17.13
C LEU A 284 -2.87 12.93 17.94
N LYS A 285 -3.63 12.02 17.33
CA LYS A 285 -4.10 10.80 18.00
C LYS A 285 -2.95 9.87 18.38
N ALA A 286 -1.90 9.79 17.56
CA ALA A 286 -0.71 9.00 17.83
C ALA A 286 0.07 9.45 19.08
N LYS A 287 0.15 10.77 19.32
CA LYS A 287 0.86 11.33 20.48
C LYS A 287 0.23 10.95 21.82
N GLU A 288 -1.08 10.78 21.83
CA GLU A 288 -1.89 10.47 23.02
C GLU A 288 -2.44 9.04 22.98
N TRP A 289 -1.90 8.18 22.11
CA TRP A 289 -2.44 6.86 21.88
C TRP A 289 -2.12 5.90 23.04
N GLU A 290 -3.16 5.27 23.57
CA GLU A 290 -3.02 4.15 24.48
C GLU A 290 -2.90 2.85 23.67
N MET A 291 -1.80 2.13 23.88
CA MET A 291 -1.48 0.92 23.13
C MET A 291 -2.56 -0.15 23.29
N VAL A 292 -2.97 -0.77 22.18
CA VAL A 292 -3.98 -1.83 22.22
C VAL A 292 -3.42 -3.10 22.88
N PRO A 293 -4.26 -3.90 23.57
CA PRO A 293 -3.83 -5.17 24.13
C PRO A 293 -3.30 -6.13 23.06
N PRO A 294 -2.46 -7.13 23.41
CA PRO A 294 -1.93 -8.12 22.46
C PRO A 294 -3.01 -8.81 21.62
N LEU A 295 -2.64 -9.21 20.40
CA LEU A 295 -3.54 -9.97 19.51
C LEU A 295 -3.96 -11.29 20.18
N GLN A 296 -5.26 -11.57 20.22
CA GLN A 296 -5.80 -12.82 20.74
C GLN A 296 -6.34 -13.68 19.60
N ASN A 297 -5.91 -14.94 19.55
CA ASN A 297 -6.50 -15.94 18.66
C ASN A 297 -7.58 -16.70 19.43
N ARG A 298 -8.83 -16.61 18.96
CA ARG A 298 -9.96 -17.36 19.52
C ARG A 298 -10.48 -18.35 18.49
N THR A 299 -10.58 -19.61 18.88
CA THR A 299 -11.18 -20.66 18.04
C THR A 299 -12.62 -20.87 18.47
N PHE A 300 -13.54 -20.72 17.54
CA PHE A 300 -14.96 -21.03 17.75
C PHE A 300 -15.28 -22.32 17.01
N SER A 301 -15.67 -23.37 17.73
CA SER A 301 -16.21 -24.57 17.10
C SER A 301 -17.69 -24.33 16.77
N ALA A 302 -18.01 -24.17 15.50
CA ALA A 302 -19.40 -24.14 15.02
C ALA A 302 -19.72 -25.49 14.37
N THR A 303 -20.68 -26.23 14.93
CA THR A 303 -21.24 -27.41 14.26
C THR A 303 -22.17 -26.94 13.15
N MET A 304 -21.73 -27.00 11.90
CA MET A 304 -22.52 -26.59 10.75
C MET A 304 -23.42 -27.76 10.30
N MET A 305 -24.74 -27.62 10.38
CA MET A 305 -25.69 -28.60 9.86
C MET A 305 -26.03 -28.22 8.40
N ILE A 306 -25.69 -29.08 7.45
CA ILE A 306 -26.09 -28.93 6.04
C ILE A 306 -27.37 -29.74 5.84
N SER A 307 -28.47 -29.07 5.50
CA SER A 307 -29.73 -29.72 5.11
C SER A 307 -29.91 -29.60 3.60
N ILE A 308 -30.05 -30.75 2.92
CA ILE A 308 -30.30 -30.84 1.48
C ILE A 308 -31.74 -31.28 1.29
N ARG A 309 -32.56 -30.48 0.61
CA ARG A 309 -33.89 -30.89 0.15
C ARG A 309 -33.76 -31.47 -1.26
N THR A 310 -33.85 -32.78 -1.40
CA THR A 310 -33.99 -33.44 -2.70
C THR A 310 -35.39 -33.17 -3.25
N VAL A 311 -35.49 -32.62 -4.46
CA VAL A 311 -36.77 -32.49 -5.18
C VAL A 311 -36.86 -33.67 -6.13
N SER A 312 -37.88 -34.51 -6.00
CA SER A 312 -38.16 -35.58 -6.95
C SER A 312 -38.62 -34.97 -8.28
N CYS A 313 -38.07 -35.45 -9.39
CA CYS A 313 -38.51 -35.11 -10.75
C CYS A 313 -39.96 -35.54 -11.00
#